data_AF-A0A9D5U2N6-F1
#
_entry.id   AF-A0A9D5U2N6-F1
#
_cell.length_a   1.000
_cell.length_b   1.000
_cell.length_c   1.000
_cell.angle_alpha   90.00
_cell.angle_beta   90.00
_cell.angle_gamma   90.00
#
_symmetry.space_group_name_H-M   'P 1'
#
loop_
_entity.id
_entity.type
_entity.pdbx_description
1 polymer ?
#
loop_
_entity_poly.entity_id
_entity_poly.type
_entity_poly.pdbx_seq_one_letter_code
_entity_poly.pdbx_strand_id
1 'polypeptide(L)'
;MPVAFLVVAPLFVTAATPELAWESAPWGRYALAAMQAAPFPSASRAQGYRQGPINFPADPHYVDNRVPVLVPHSVPPVGAVDFVVYLHGHMTNMERRYYEGWPQKLAAEADLPAVFLFPQGPKMATDSDYGKLCEPGGLVRLLSEALEMLTREQVVGDATVGRVVLVGHSGAYYGMGRILSDPDQRKIVDEVDLLDASYGEYEGLVAAASEPGIVFRSVFSSTLAANNVEMMGRLEAAGCAFHVLREADLTDERLSSEREPLFIHSQAAHDQLPELYFARLLRTGFQLWQRER
;
A
#
# COMPACT_ATOMS: atom_id res chain seq x y z
N MET A 1 47.89 -50.23 -4.92
CA MET A 1 46.78 -49.92 -4.00
C MET A 1 46.07 -48.69 -4.53
N PRO A 2 44.78 -48.73 -4.88
CA PRO A 2 44.07 -47.54 -5.34
C PRO A 2 43.53 -46.77 -4.12
N VAL A 3 43.79 -45.47 -4.09
CA VAL A 3 43.24 -44.56 -3.08
C VAL A 3 41.84 -44.16 -3.53
N ALA A 4 40.82 -44.59 -2.78
CA ALA A 4 39.44 -44.18 -3.00
C ALA A 4 39.24 -42.75 -2.46
N PHE A 5 38.88 -41.82 -3.33
CA PHE A 5 38.43 -40.49 -2.92
C PHE A 5 36.97 -40.57 -2.51
N LEU A 6 36.71 -40.33 -1.22
CA LEU A 6 35.36 -40.19 -0.67
C LEU A 6 34.85 -38.79 -1.04
N VAL A 7 33.88 -38.71 -1.97
CA VAL A 7 33.17 -37.47 -2.26
C VAL A 7 32.08 -37.30 -1.20
N VAL A 8 32.30 -36.38 -0.26
CA VAL A 8 31.26 -35.96 0.69
C VAL A 8 30.40 -34.92 -0.01
N ALA A 9 29.19 -35.30 -0.40
CA ALA A 9 28.19 -34.34 -0.87
C ALA A 9 27.75 -33.44 0.30
N PRO A 10 27.68 -32.12 0.14
CA PRO A 10 27.18 -31.24 1.19
C PRO A 10 25.67 -31.50 1.38
N LEU A 11 25.31 -31.88 2.60
CA LEU A 11 23.93 -31.84 3.08
C LEU A 11 23.53 -30.38 3.24
N PHE A 12 22.74 -29.86 2.30
CA PHE A 12 22.04 -28.60 2.49
C PHE A 12 20.92 -28.82 3.50
N VAL A 13 21.17 -28.42 4.75
CA VAL A 13 20.10 -28.24 5.72
C VAL A 13 19.34 -26.99 5.28
N THR A 14 18.17 -27.17 4.67
CA THR A 14 17.21 -26.09 4.51
C THR A 14 16.77 -25.70 5.92
N ALA A 15 17.27 -24.58 6.43
CA ALA A 15 16.71 -23.99 7.64
C ALA A 15 15.22 -23.76 7.38
N ALA A 16 14.36 -24.41 8.17
CA ALA A 16 12.93 -24.15 8.10
C ALA A 16 12.72 -22.67 8.38
N THR A 17 12.07 -21.95 7.46
CA THR A 17 11.62 -20.59 7.73
C THR A 17 10.76 -20.65 8.98
N PRO A 18 11.06 -19.87 10.04
CA PRO A 18 10.26 -19.91 11.26
C PRO A 18 8.80 -19.64 10.91
N GLU A 19 7.91 -20.44 11.50
CA GLU A 19 6.46 -20.30 11.36
C GLU A 19 6.04 -18.87 11.72
N LEU A 20 5.14 -18.29 10.93
CA LEU A 20 4.71 -16.93 11.15
C LEU A 20 3.87 -16.85 12.44
N ALA A 21 4.24 -15.96 13.35
CA ALA A 21 3.51 -15.77 14.60
C ALA A 21 2.21 -14.99 14.35
N TRP A 22 1.11 -15.71 14.14
CA TRP A 22 -0.22 -15.12 14.02
C TRP A 22 -0.81 -14.75 15.38
N GLU A 23 -1.36 -13.55 15.46
CA GLU A 23 -2.15 -13.06 16.58
C GLU A 23 -3.62 -12.99 16.14
N SER A 24 -4.53 -13.37 17.04
CA SER A 24 -5.98 -13.33 16.80
C SER A 24 -6.58 -12.01 17.25
N ALA A 25 -7.56 -11.52 16.50
CA ALA A 25 -8.36 -10.35 16.84
C ALA A 25 -9.85 -10.62 16.58
N PRO A 26 -10.78 -9.84 17.15
CA PRO A 26 -12.23 -10.06 16.93
C PRO A 26 -12.68 -10.00 15.46
N TRP A 27 -11.92 -9.32 14.61
CA TRP A 27 -12.20 -9.13 13.19
C TRP A 27 -11.43 -10.11 12.28
N GLY A 28 -10.49 -10.90 12.81
CA GLY A 28 -9.63 -11.76 12.00
C GLY A 28 -8.33 -12.14 12.69
N ARG A 29 -7.24 -12.12 11.94
CA ARG A 29 -5.88 -12.37 12.44
C ARG A 29 -4.87 -11.43 11.81
N TYR A 30 -3.73 -11.28 12.45
CA TYR A 30 -2.63 -10.50 11.92
C TYR A 30 -1.28 -11.11 12.25
N ALA A 31 -0.26 -10.74 11.49
CA ALA A 31 1.11 -11.13 11.74
C ALA A 31 2.08 -10.09 11.19
N LEU A 32 3.33 -10.15 11.66
CA LEU A 32 4.44 -9.36 11.15
C LEU A 32 5.35 -10.25 10.30
N ALA A 33 5.17 -10.21 8.98
CA ALA A 33 5.87 -11.10 8.06
C ALA A 33 7.14 -10.45 7.51
N ALA A 34 8.29 -11.10 7.65
CA ALA A 34 9.49 -10.70 6.91
C ALA A 34 9.29 -11.04 5.42
N MET A 35 9.40 -10.05 4.55
CA MET A 35 9.22 -10.20 3.11
C MET A 35 10.43 -9.68 2.34
N GLN A 36 10.91 -10.44 1.37
CA GLN A 36 12.01 -10.04 0.51
C GLN A 36 11.61 -8.92 -0.46
N ALA A 37 10.32 -8.78 -0.76
CA ALA A 37 9.75 -7.71 -1.56
C ALA A 37 9.36 -6.47 -0.73
N ALA A 38 9.50 -6.48 0.60
CA ALA A 38 9.30 -5.29 1.43
C ALA A 38 10.18 -4.13 0.95
N PRO A 39 9.76 -2.85 1.06
CA PRO A 39 10.50 -1.68 0.55
C PRO A 39 12.01 -1.72 0.82
N PHE A 40 12.37 -2.04 2.05
CA PHE A 40 13.73 -2.05 2.55
C PHE A 40 14.12 -3.43 3.14
N PRO A 41 15.43 -3.75 3.23
CA PRO A 41 16.55 -3.02 2.65
C PRO A 41 16.53 -3.02 1.11
N SER A 42 17.02 -1.93 0.52
CA SER A 42 17.12 -1.71 -0.94
C SER A 42 18.43 -0.99 -1.27
N ALA A 43 18.92 -1.19 -2.49
CA ALA A 43 20.07 -0.46 -3.03
C ALA A 43 19.87 1.06 -3.03
N SER A 44 18.61 1.53 -3.18
CA SER A 44 18.29 2.97 -3.19
C SER A 44 18.71 3.69 -1.90
N ARG A 45 18.81 2.97 -0.78
CA ARG A 45 19.15 3.50 0.55
C ARG A 45 20.23 2.70 1.28
N ALA A 46 21.06 1.97 0.54
CA ALA A 46 22.18 1.22 1.12
C ALA A 46 23.17 2.10 1.91
N GLN A 47 23.26 3.39 1.58
CA GLN A 47 24.10 4.38 2.27
C GLN A 47 23.30 5.35 3.15
N GLY A 48 22.01 5.08 3.37
CA GLY A 48 21.09 6.01 4.03
C GLY A 48 20.62 7.14 3.11
N TYR A 49 20.09 8.20 3.71
CA TYR A 49 19.54 9.38 3.05
C TYR A 49 19.96 10.64 3.80
N ARG A 50 20.22 11.72 3.07
CA ARG A 50 20.60 13.01 3.65
C ARG A 50 19.69 14.11 3.13
N GLN A 51 19.05 14.83 4.05
CA GLN A 51 18.25 16.01 3.75
C GLN A 51 18.90 17.23 4.40
N GLY A 52 19.67 17.98 3.60
CA GLY A 52 20.44 19.11 4.10
C GLY A 52 21.42 18.69 5.22
N PRO A 53 21.31 19.25 6.44
CA PRO A 53 22.17 18.87 7.56
C PRO A 53 21.75 17.56 8.24
N ILE A 54 20.53 17.06 8.01
CA ILE A 54 20.00 15.87 8.67
C ILE A 54 20.45 14.62 7.89
N ASN A 55 21.00 13.64 8.61
CA ASN A 55 21.45 12.37 8.05
C ASN A 55 20.66 11.21 8.66
N PHE A 56 20.05 10.40 7.81
CA PHE A 56 19.35 9.18 8.16
C PHE A 56 20.20 8.00 7.68
N PRO A 57 21.02 7.36 8.53
CA PRO A 57 21.82 6.19 8.13
C PRO A 57 20.95 5.01 7.69
N ALA A 58 21.54 4.04 6.97
CA ALA A 58 20.86 2.83 6.54
C ALA A 58 20.16 2.11 7.71
N ASP A 59 20.91 1.79 8.77
CA ASP A 59 20.35 1.35 10.06
C ASP A 59 20.14 2.57 10.96
N PRO A 60 18.94 2.81 11.53
CA PRO A 60 17.77 1.90 11.58
C PRO A 60 16.69 2.20 10.54
N HIS A 61 16.91 3.16 9.64
CA HIS A 61 15.83 3.77 8.85
C HIS A 61 15.38 2.93 7.64
N TYR A 62 16.26 2.06 7.12
CA TYR A 62 16.13 1.39 5.83
C TYR A 62 16.61 -0.09 5.88
N VAL A 63 16.46 -0.75 7.03
CA VAL A 63 16.89 -2.16 7.24
C VAL A 63 15.75 -3.11 7.59
N ASP A 64 14.57 -2.60 7.90
CA ASP A 64 13.43 -3.40 8.33
C ASP A 64 12.65 -3.92 7.12
N ASN A 65 12.63 -5.24 6.93
CA ASN A 65 11.94 -5.92 5.84
C ASN A 65 10.60 -6.53 6.25
N ARG A 66 10.09 -6.16 7.42
CA ARG A 66 8.83 -6.69 7.93
C ARG A 66 7.66 -5.92 7.34
N VAL A 67 6.58 -6.65 7.04
CA VAL A 67 5.32 -6.15 6.53
C VAL A 67 4.22 -6.69 7.46
N PRO A 68 3.53 -5.82 8.21
CA PRO A 68 2.29 -6.20 8.88
C PRO A 68 1.27 -6.68 7.85
N VAL A 69 0.70 -7.85 8.11
CA VAL A 69 -0.35 -8.48 7.32
C VAL A 69 -1.56 -8.69 8.19
N LEU A 70 -2.70 -8.14 7.79
CA LEU A 70 -3.97 -8.32 8.48
C LEU A 70 -4.94 -9.06 7.55
N VAL A 71 -5.59 -10.09 8.09
CA VAL A 71 -6.51 -10.96 7.35
C VAL A 71 -7.85 -11.01 8.10
N PRO A 72 -8.86 -10.25 7.64
CA PRO A 72 -10.22 -10.32 8.15
C PRO A 72 -10.85 -11.71 7.99
N HIS A 73 -11.82 -12.04 8.84
CA HIS A 73 -12.60 -13.28 8.73
C HIS A 73 -13.39 -13.40 7.43
N SER A 74 -13.72 -12.27 6.82
CA SER A 74 -14.45 -12.16 5.55
C SER A 74 -13.61 -12.52 4.33
N VAL A 75 -12.28 -12.66 4.45
CA VAL A 75 -11.42 -13.10 3.34
C VAL A 75 -11.79 -14.54 2.95
N PRO A 76 -12.14 -14.80 1.67
CA PRO A 76 -12.49 -16.13 1.24
C PRO A 76 -11.26 -17.06 1.28
N PRO A 77 -11.43 -18.32 1.72
CA PRO A 77 -10.32 -19.25 1.84
C PRO A 77 -9.84 -19.80 0.48
N VAL A 78 -10.52 -19.50 -0.63
CA VAL A 78 -10.16 -19.97 -1.99
C VAL A 78 -10.56 -18.93 -3.04
N GLY A 79 -9.90 -18.97 -4.20
CA GLY A 79 -10.20 -18.08 -5.32
C GLY A 79 -9.39 -16.78 -5.30
N ALA A 80 -9.94 -15.71 -5.86
CA ALA A 80 -9.26 -14.42 -5.91
C ALA A 80 -9.23 -13.75 -4.53
N VAL A 81 -8.05 -13.29 -4.12
CA VAL A 81 -7.82 -12.57 -2.86
C VAL A 81 -7.57 -11.10 -3.17
N ASP A 82 -8.45 -10.24 -2.69
CA ASP A 82 -8.30 -8.80 -2.83
C ASP A 82 -7.26 -8.27 -1.82
N PHE A 83 -6.49 -7.26 -2.21
CA PHE A 83 -5.43 -6.68 -1.38
C PHE A 83 -5.61 -5.17 -1.22
N VAL A 84 -5.34 -4.67 -0.01
CA VAL A 84 -5.20 -3.25 0.30
C VAL A 84 -3.77 -3.00 0.73
N VAL A 85 -3.02 -2.19 -0.01
CA VAL A 85 -1.65 -1.80 0.33
C VAL A 85 -1.66 -0.36 0.82
N TYR A 86 -1.28 -0.15 2.08
CA TYR A 86 -1.23 1.17 2.69
C TYR A 86 0.21 1.64 2.88
N LEU A 87 0.55 2.78 2.28
CA LEU A 87 1.86 3.43 2.37
C LEU A 87 1.79 4.63 3.33
N HIS A 88 2.68 4.67 4.33
CA HIS A 88 2.65 5.69 5.40
C HIS A 88 3.52 6.92 5.13
N GLY A 89 3.23 8.06 5.75
CA GLY A 89 4.03 9.29 5.61
C GLY A 89 5.43 9.27 6.24
N HIS A 90 6.05 10.45 6.32
CA HIS A 90 7.34 10.67 6.97
C HIS A 90 7.26 10.48 8.49
N MET A 91 8.43 10.34 9.13
CA MET A 91 8.57 10.36 10.60
C MET A 91 7.64 9.41 11.35
N THR A 92 7.37 8.26 10.72
CA THR A 92 6.53 7.20 11.27
C THR A 92 7.21 5.86 11.07
N ASN A 93 6.60 4.83 11.63
CA ASN A 93 7.05 3.47 11.48
C ASN A 93 5.84 2.54 11.66
N MET A 94 5.98 1.31 11.19
CA MET A 94 4.97 0.28 11.25
C MET A 94 4.60 -0.01 12.69
N GLU A 95 5.56 -0.01 13.61
CA GLU A 95 5.34 -0.22 15.04
C GLU A 95 4.36 0.82 15.61
N ARG A 96 4.53 2.11 15.32
CA ARG A 96 3.69 3.19 15.82
C ARG A 96 2.26 3.01 15.33
N ARG A 97 2.05 2.83 14.02
CA ARG A 97 0.70 2.65 13.46
C ARG A 97 0.05 1.34 13.90
N TYR A 98 0.83 0.26 14.01
CA TYR A 98 0.35 -1.07 14.36
C TYR A 98 0.12 -1.25 15.87
N TYR A 99 1.01 -0.73 16.72
CA TYR A 99 0.82 -0.73 18.18
C TYR A 99 -0.25 0.26 18.62
N GLU A 100 -0.43 1.38 17.90
CA GLU A 100 -1.61 2.24 18.07
C GLU A 100 -2.89 1.60 17.50
N GLY A 101 -2.81 0.39 16.92
CA GLY A 101 -3.95 -0.44 16.51
C GLY A 101 -4.77 0.13 15.36
N TRP A 102 -4.27 1.17 14.70
CA TRP A 102 -5.08 2.00 13.81
C TRP A 102 -5.51 1.23 12.55
N PRO A 103 -4.62 0.54 11.82
CA PRO A 103 -5.02 -0.37 10.76
C PRO A 103 -6.00 -1.47 11.18
N GLN A 104 -5.79 -2.08 12.35
CA GLN A 104 -6.63 -3.15 12.88
C GLN A 104 -8.04 -2.62 13.21
N LYS A 105 -8.11 -1.44 13.84
CA LYS A 105 -9.37 -0.75 14.14
C LYS A 105 -10.15 -0.48 12.85
N LEU A 106 -9.48 0.00 11.80
CA LEU A 106 -10.13 0.30 10.54
C LEU A 106 -10.54 -0.94 9.76
N ALA A 107 -9.71 -2.00 9.78
CA ALA A 107 -10.08 -3.29 9.22
C ALA A 107 -11.33 -3.84 9.93
N ALA A 108 -11.42 -3.69 11.25
CA ALA A 108 -12.61 -4.05 12.01
C ALA A 108 -13.85 -3.21 11.65
N GLU A 109 -13.66 -1.90 11.43
CA GLU A 109 -14.74 -0.99 11.05
C GLU A 109 -15.25 -1.23 9.61
N ALA A 110 -14.38 -1.70 8.73
CA ALA A 110 -14.71 -1.94 7.32
C ALA A 110 -15.19 -3.38 7.05
N ASP A 111 -14.70 -4.37 7.80
CA ASP A 111 -14.92 -5.83 7.62
C ASP A 111 -14.95 -6.28 6.16
N LEU A 112 -13.93 -5.85 5.40
CA LEU A 112 -13.83 -6.09 3.97
C LEU A 112 -13.15 -7.43 3.69
N PRO A 113 -13.57 -8.16 2.64
CA PRO A 113 -13.00 -9.46 2.27
C PRO A 113 -11.64 -9.33 1.57
N ALA A 114 -10.71 -8.56 2.16
CA ALA A 114 -9.40 -8.26 1.60
C ALA A 114 -8.28 -8.35 2.63
N VAL A 115 -7.09 -8.73 2.15
CA VAL A 115 -5.87 -8.77 2.94
C VAL A 115 -5.23 -7.39 2.94
N PHE A 116 -4.86 -6.89 4.11
CA PHE A 116 -4.20 -5.59 4.23
C PHE A 116 -2.70 -5.76 4.44
N LEU A 117 -1.91 -5.04 3.66
CA LEU A 117 -0.46 -4.98 3.73
C LEU A 117 -0.03 -3.57 4.11
N PHE A 118 0.90 -3.45 5.08
CA PHE A 118 1.41 -2.16 5.55
C PHE A 118 2.94 -2.06 5.42
N PRO A 119 3.50 -2.07 4.20
CA PRO A 119 4.94 -2.13 4.02
C PRO A 119 5.66 -0.96 4.71
N GLN A 120 6.72 -1.26 5.46
CA GLN A 120 7.54 -0.25 6.11
C GLN A 120 8.32 0.55 5.08
N GLY A 121 7.92 1.81 4.85
CA GLY A 121 8.72 2.80 4.14
C GLY A 121 9.90 3.28 5.00
N PRO A 122 10.44 4.49 4.77
CA PRO A 122 11.53 5.02 5.59
C PRO A 122 11.11 5.13 7.07
N LYS A 123 11.73 4.34 7.95
CA LYS A 123 11.41 4.30 9.38
C LYS A 123 11.90 5.60 10.01
N MET A 124 11.02 6.43 10.56
CA MET A 124 11.38 7.66 11.28
C MET A 124 12.29 8.61 10.48
N ALA A 125 12.08 8.72 9.17
CA ALA A 125 12.85 9.59 8.29
C ALA A 125 11.93 10.54 7.48
N THR A 126 12.46 11.71 7.12
CA THR A 126 11.82 12.67 6.20
C THR A 126 12.18 12.37 4.75
N ASP A 127 12.00 11.10 4.38
CA ASP A 127 12.28 10.54 3.07
C ASP A 127 11.00 9.88 2.53
N SER A 128 10.77 10.02 1.23
CA SER A 128 9.58 9.47 0.56
C SER A 128 9.87 8.23 -0.28
N ASP A 129 11.12 7.78 -0.38
CA ASP A 129 11.50 6.61 -1.18
C ASP A 129 10.97 5.31 -0.56
N TYR A 130 10.40 4.41 -1.39
CA TYR A 130 9.90 3.09 -0.96
C TYR A 130 10.73 1.93 -1.51
N GLY A 131 12.01 2.18 -1.78
CA GLY A 131 12.99 1.16 -2.16
C GLY A 131 12.48 0.25 -3.27
N LYS A 132 12.39 -1.06 -2.98
CA LYS A 132 12.02 -2.08 -3.96
C LYS A 132 10.59 -1.94 -4.52
N LEU A 133 9.70 -1.20 -3.85
CA LEU A 133 8.38 -0.90 -4.43
C LEU A 133 8.45 0.14 -5.56
N CYS A 134 9.46 1.01 -5.56
CA CYS A 134 9.69 1.99 -6.61
C CYS A 134 10.44 1.42 -7.83
N GLU A 135 10.90 0.17 -7.73
CA GLU A 135 11.55 -0.56 -8.82
C GLU A 135 10.51 -1.19 -9.75
N PRO A 136 10.85 -1.48 -11.02
CA PRO A 136 9.94 -2.16 -11.94
C PRO A 136 9.39 -3.47 -11.35
N GLY A 137 8.07 -3.66 -11.42
CA GLY A 137 7.37 -4.83 -10.85
C GLY A 137 7.42 -4.96 -9.32
N GLY A 138 7.80 -3.93 -8.57
CA GLY A 138 7.93 -3.95 -7.11
C GLY A 138 6.65 -4.38 -6.37
N LEU A 139 5.52 -3.74 -6.70
CA LEU A 139 4.20 -4.07 -6.14
C LEU A 139 3.78 -5.51 -6.49
N VAL A 140 4.01 -5.94 -7.74
CA VAL A 140 3.68 -7.31 -8.18
C VAL A 140 4.44 -8.35 -7.35
N ARG A 141 5.74 -8.12 -7.10
CA ARG A 141 6.54 -9.01 -6.24
C ARG A 141 6.01 -9.05 -4.80
N LEU A 142 5.65 -7.90 -4.23
CA LEU A 142 5.09 -7.83 -2.88
C LEU A 142 3.78 -8.64 -2.76
N LEU A 143 2.85 -8.43 -3.69
CA LEU A 143 1.57 -9.14 -3.69
C LEU A 143 1.73 -10.64 -3.93
N SER A 144 2.64 -11.03 -4.82
CA SER A 144 2.94 -12.44 -5.09
C SER A 144 3.53 -13.12 -3.86
N GLU A 145 4.52 -12.50 -3.21
CA GLU A 145 5.12 -13.05 -1.98
C GLU A 145 4.10 -13.10 -0.82
N ALA A 146 3.22 -12.11 -0.71
CA ALA A 146 2.14 -12.13 0.27
C ALA A 146 1.16 -13.29 0.01
N LEU A 147 0.74 -13.51 -1.24
CA LEU A 147 -0.16 -14.61 -1.60
C LEU A 147 0.49 -15.99 -1.40
N GLU A 148 1.76 -16.15 -1.76
CA GLU A 148 2.56 -17.34 -1.50
C GLU A 148 2.67 -17.62 0.00
N MET A 149 2.91 -16.57 0.80
CA MET A 149 2.93 -16.67 2.26
C MET A 149 1.58 -17.15 2.79
N LEU A 150 0.47 -16.52 2.39
CA LEU A 150 -0.86 -16.89 2.86
C LEU A 150 -1.22 -18.34 2.48
N THR A 151 -0.84 -18.78 1.28
CA THR A 151 -1.05 -20.17 0.82
C THR A 151 -0.25 -21.15 1.68
N ARG A 152 1.03 -20.85 1.93
CA ARG A 152 1.93 -21.69 2.75
C ARG A 152 1.46 -21.78 4.21
N GLU A 153 0.94 -20.69 4.75
CA GLU A 153 0.33 -20.61 6.09
C GLU A 153 -1.10 -21.19 6.14
N GLN A 154 -1.58 -21.77 5.04
CA GLN A 154 -2.93 -22.34 4.90
C GLN A 154 -4.04 -21.33 5.27
N VAL A 155 -3.77 -20.04 5.05
CA VAL A 155 -4.75 -18.97 5.21
C VAL A 155 -5.73 -18.94 4.06
N VAL A 156 -5.22 -19.18 2.86
CA VAL A 156 -5.97 -19.39 1.63
C VAL A 156 -5.46 -20.67 0.95
N GLY A 157 -6.29 -21.28 0.11
CA GLY A 157 -5.94 -22.41 -0.74
C GLY A 157 -5.27 -21.96 -2.03
N ASP A 158 -5.56 -22.65 -3.13
CA ASP A 158 -5.14 -22.20 -4.47
C ASP A 158 -5.86 -20.89 -4.81
N ALA A 159 -5.11 -19.80 -4.78
CA ALA A 159 -5.62 -18.45 -4.84
C ALA A 159 -4.83 -17.62 -5.85
N THR A 160 -5.46 -16.59 -6.39
CA THR A 160 -4.83 -15.60 -7.27
C THR A 160 -4.97 -14.21 -6.67
N VAL A 161 -4.11 -13.28 -7.08
CA VAL A 161 -4.32 -11.86 -6.76
C VAL A 161 -5.63 -11.41 -7.42
N GLY A 162 -6.54 -10.88 -6.61
CA GLY A 162 -7.79 -10.26 -7.03
C GLY A 162 -7.61 -8.76 -7.25
N ARG A 163 -8.54 -7.97 -6.72
CA ARG A 163 -8.47 -6.51 -6.81
C ARG A 163 -7.37 -5.95 -5.91
N VAL A 164 -6.74 -4.86 -6.35
CA VAL A 164 -5.67 -4.19 -5.60
C VAL A 164 -6.02 -2.73 -5.36
N VAL A 165 -6.07 -2.34 -4.08
CA VAL A 165 -6.18 -0.94 -3.65
C VAL A 165 -4.82 -0.45 -3.19
N LEU A 166 -4.41 0.69 -3.72
CA LEU A 166 -3.25 1.42 -3.23
C LEU A 166 -3.70 2.66 -2.48
N VAL A 167 -3.39 2.73 -1.19
CA VAL A 167 -3.69 3.89 -0.36
C VAL A 167 -2.39 4.49 0.15
N GLY A 168 -2.29 5.82 0.15
CA GLY A 168 -1.14 6.49 0.75
C GLY A 168 -1.48 7.77 1.46
N HIS A 169 -0.76 8.02 2.55
CA HIS A 169 -0.84 9.25 3.33
C HIS A 169 0.46 10.04 3.27
N SER A 170 0.36 11.36 3.16
CA SER A 170 1.49 12.27 3.33
C SER A 170 2.67 11.97 2.37
N GLY A 171 3.84 11.61 2.92
CA GLY A 171 5.05 11.22 2.18
C GLY A 171 4.88 10.03 1.23
N ALA A 172 3.78 9.28 1.30
CA ALA A 172 3.48 8.15 0.41
C ALA A 172 3.35 8.53 -1.07
N TYR A 173 3.10 9.80 -1.39
CA TYR A 173 2.94 10.31 -2.76
C TYR A 173 4.05 9.83 -3.69
N TYR A 174 5.29 9.77 -3.19
CA TYR A 174 6.42 9.38 -4.02
C TYR A 174 6.36 7.91 -4.38
N GLY A 175 6.23 7.03 -3.38
CA GLY A 175 6.09 5.59 -3.60
C GLY A 175 4.93 5.26 -4.53
N MET A 176 3.77 5.87 -4.29
CA MET A 176 2.59 5.68 -5.13
C MET A 176 2.83 6.17 -6.56
N GLY A 177 3.35 7.38 -6.75
CA GLY A 177 3.64 7.91 -8.07
C GLY A 177 4.67 7.07 -8.83
N ARG A 178 5.70 6.55 -8.16
CA ARG A 178 6.69 5.66 -8.78
C ARG A 178 6.06 4.32 -9.19
N ILE A 179 5.27 3.69 -8.33
CA ILE A 179 4.52 2.45 -8.65
C ILE A 179 3.61 2.69 -9.87
N LEU A 180 2.83 3.77 -9.84
CA LEU A 180 1.82 4.05 -10.86
C LEU A 180 2.41 4.59 -12.17
N SER A 181 3.67 5.04 -12.17
CA SER A 181 4.40 5.41 -13.38
C SER A 181 4.81 4.19 -14.23
N ASP A 182 4.94 3.02 -13.61
CA ASP A 182 5.22 1.76 -14.30
C ASP A 182 3.90 1.15 -14.81
N PRO A 183 3.66 1.06 -16.13
CA PRO A 183 2.43 0.49 -16.67
C PRO A 183 2.16 -0.95 -16.24
N ASP A 184 3.21 -1.76 -16.02
CA ASP A 184 3.05 -3.16 -15.62
C ASP A 184 2.59 -3.31 -14.17
N GLN A 185 2.89 -2.32 -13.33
CA GLN A 185 2.38 -2.24 -11.96
C GLN A 185 1.04 -1.51 -11.91
N ARG A 186 0.85 -0.43 -12.67
CA ARG A 186 -0.41 0.32 -12.71
C ARG A 186 -1.57 -0.56 -13.18
N LYS A 187 -1.37 -1.42 -14.18
CA LYS A 187 -2.44 -2.27 -14.74
C LYS A 187 -3.04 -3.29 -13.77
N ILE A 188 -2.38 -3.55 -12.64
CA ILE A 188 -2.89 -4.47 -11.60
C ILE A 188 -3.60 -3.72 -10.47
N VAL A 189 -3.63 -2.38 -10.49
CA VAL A 189 -4.28 -1.55 -9.47
C VAL A 189 -5.69 -1.21 -9.94
N ASP A 190 -6.68 -1.44 -9.08
CA ASP A 190 -8.09 -1.14 -9.34
C ASP A 190 -8.52 0.18 -8.69
N GLU A 191 -7.85 0.59 -7.61
CA GLU A 191 -8.23 1.77 -6.85
C GLU A 191 -7.02 2.46 -6.23
N VAL A 192 -7.03 3.79 -6.27
CA VAL A 192 -6.00 4.67 -5.74
C VAL A 192 -6.64 5.71 -4.84
N ASP A 193 -6.27 5.70 -3.56
CA ASP A 193 -6.69 6.70 -2.58
C ASP A 193 -5.50 7.49 -2.05
N LEU A 194 -5.53 8.80 -2.29
CA LEU A 194 -4.59 9.75 -1.70
C LEU A 194 -5.23 10.40 -0.47
N LEU A 195 -4.58 10.27 0.68
CA LEU A 195 -4.94 10.94 1.92
C LEU A 195 -3.90 12.03 2.19
N ASP A 196 -4.19 13.25 1.77
CA ASP A 196 -3.29 14.40 1.82
C ASP A 196 -1.88 14.10 1.26
N ALA A 197 -1.84 13.44 0.11
CA ALA A 197 -0.63 12.83 -0.46
C ALA A 197 -0.38 13.23 -1.93
N SER A 198 -0.62 14.50 -2.29
CA SER A 198 -0.48 14.99 -3.67
C SER A 198 0.74 15.91 -3.89
N TYR A 199 1.79 15.78 -3.07
CA TYR A 199 2.95 16.70 -3.08
C TYR A 199 3.76 16.74 -4.39
N GLY A 200 3.64 15.72 -5.25
CA GLY A 200 4.46 15.59 -6.46
C GLY A 200 4.26 14.23 -7.13
N GLU A 201 5.28 13.77 -7.89
CA GLU A 201 5.23 12.55 -8.72
C GLU A 201 3.98 12.46 -9.62
N TYR A 202 3.60 13.61 -10.18
CA TYR A 202 2.35 13.73 -10.94
C TYR A 202 2.27 12.83 -12.16
N GLU A 203 3.39 12.40 -12.74
CA GLU A 203 3.38 11.50 -13.90
C GLU A 203 2.60 10.20 -13.61
N GLY A 204 2.97 9.50 -12.54
CA GLY A 204 2.28 8.26 -12.16
C GLY A 204 0.87 8.50 -11.61
N LEU A 205 0.70 9.54 -10.78
CA LEU A 205 -0.61 9.85 -10.20
C LEU A 205 -1.64 10.25 -11.27
N VAL A 206 -1.25 11.08 -12.24
CA VAL A 206 -2.10 11.48 -13.36
C VAL A 206 -2.33 10.31 -14.31
N ALA A 207 -1.32 9.47 -14.55
CA ALA A 207 -1.49 8.25 -15.36
C ALA A 207 -2.54 7.31 -14.75
N ALA A 208 -2.52 7.11 -13.43
CA ALA A 208 -3.52 6.30 -12.73
C ALA A 208 -4.91 6.93 -12.76
N ALA A 209 -5.03 8.22 -12.46
CA ALA A 209 -6.31 8.93 -12.52
C ALA A 209 -6.90 8.96 -13.95
N SER A 210 -6.06 8.93 -14.98
CA SER A 210 -6.52 8.91 -16.37
C SER A 210 -6.80 7.50 -16.93
N GLU A 211 -6.47 6.45 -16.18
CA GLU A 211 -6.60 5.06 -16.64
C GLU A 211 -8.05 4.57 -16.49
N PRO A 212 -8.74 4.21 -17.58
CA PRO A 212 -10.08 3.65 -17.49
C PRO A 212 -10.07 2.36 -16.65
N GLY A 213 -10.93 2.30 -15.63
CA GLY A 213 -11.04 1.16 -14.73
C GLY A 213 -10.33 1.34 -13.39
N ILE A 214 -9.49 2.36 -13.23
CA ILE A 214 -8.96 2.74 -11.92
C ILE A 214 -9.90 3.74 -11.25
N VAL A 215 -10.43 3.38 -10.08
CA VAL A 215 -11.12 4.33 -9.21
C VAL A 215 -10.06 5.22 -8.54
N PHE A 216 -10.08 6.52 -8.82
CA PHE A 216 -9.10 7.45 -8.26
C PHE A 216 -9.77 8.48 -7.34
N ARG A 217 -9.29 8.58 -6.10
CA ARG A 217 -9.80 9.56 -5.14
C ARG A 217 -8.66 10.25 -4.41
N SER A 218 -8.73 11.57 -4.31
CA SER A 218 -7.81 12.38 -3.51
C SER A 218 -8.58 13.17 -2.46
N VAL A 219 -8.41 12.82 -1.19
CA VAL A 219 -8.91 13.60 -0.07
C VAL A 219 -7.76 14.45 0.44
N PHE A 220 -7.93 15.77 0.44
CA PHE A 220 -6.85 16.70 0.77
C PHE A 220 -7.31 17.82 1.68
N SER A 221 -6.39 18.25 2.54
CA SER A 221 -6.58 19.38 3.42
C SER A 221 -6.24 20.69 2.69
N SER A 222 -6.56 21.82 3.32
CA SER A 222 -6.24 23.15 2.76
C SER A 222 -4.75 23.38 2.52
N THR A 223 -3.84 22.66 3.20
CA THR A 223 -2.39 22.81 3.01
C THR A 223 -1.91 22.24 1.67
N LEU A 224 -2.61 21.24 1.12
CA LEU A 224 -2.31 20.63 -0.18
C LEU A 224 -3.27 21.08 -1.29
N ALA A 225 -4.05 22.14 -1.07
CA ALA A 225 -4.99 22.64 -2.07
C ALA A 225 -4.28 23.03 -3.38
N ALA A 226 -3.15 23.74 -3.31
CA ALA A 226 -2.38 24.15 -4.49
C ALA A 226 -1.85 22.94 -5.28
N ASN A 227 -1.33 21.93 -4.58
CA ASN A 227 -0.83 20.70 -5.18
C ASN A 227 -1.92 19.88 -5.87
N ASN A 228 -3.12 19.83 -5.29
CA ASN A 228 -4.27 19.20 -5.94
C ASN A 228 -4.73 19.99 -7.16
N VAL A 229 -4.74 21.32 -7.09
CA VAL A 229 -5.03 22.16 -8.26
C VAL A 229 -4.02 21.94 -9.38
N GLU A 230 -2.74 21.77 -9.06
CA GLU A 230 -1.72 21.40 -10.06
C GLU A 230 -2.03 20.03 -10.69
N MET A 231 -2.33 19.02 -9.88
CA MET A 231 -2.70 17.69 -10.38
C MET A 231 -3.95 17.74 -11.27
N MET A 232 -4.98 18.48 -10.87
CA MET A 232 -6.19 18.70 -11.65
C MET A 232 -5.88 19.38 -12.99
N GLY A 233 -5.06 20.43 -13.00
CA GLY A 233 -4.66 21.09 -14.26
C GLY A 233 -3.89 20.14 -15.21
N ARG A 234 -3.15 19.17 -14.67
CA ARG A 234 -2.50 18.12 -15.47
C ARG A 234 -3.50 17.11 -16.02
N LEU A 235 -4.55 16.76 -15.28
CA LEU A 235 -5.65 15.94 -15.78
C LEU A 235 -6.42 16.65 -16.89
N GLU A 236 -6.72 17.95 -16.74
CA GLU A 236 -7.33 18.75 -17.81
C GLU A 236 -6.47 18.75 -19.07
N ALA A 237 -5.15 18.94 -18.92
CA ALA A 237 -4.21 18.90 -20.04
C ALA A 237 -4.13 17.51 -20.72
N ALA A 238 -4.39 16.44 -19.97
CA ALA A 238 -4.48 15.08 -20.48
C ALA A 238 -5.87 14.74 -21.06
N GLY A 239 -6.84 15.66 -21.00
CA GLY A 239 -8.22 15.42 -21.44
C GLY A 239 -9.01 14.50 -20.52
N CYS A 240 -8.57 14.33 -19.27
CA CYS A 240 -9.25 13.54 -18.25
C CYS A 240 -10.23 14.42 -17.47
N ALA A 241 -11.51 14.06 -17.48
CA ALA A 241 -12.53 14.69 -16.64
C ALA A 241 -12.35 14.29 -15.17
N PHE A 242 -12.73 15.17 -14.26
CA PHE A 242 -12.73 14.89 -12.82
C PHE A 242 -13.79 15.72 -12.12
N HIS A 243 -14.09 15.33 -10.89
CA HIS A 243 -15.02 16.02 -10.02
C HIS A 243 -14.33 16.56 -8.78
N VAL A 244 -14.75 17.75 -8.34
CA VAL A 244 -14.26 18.38 -7.11
C VAL A 244 -15.43 18.58 -6.15
N LEU A 245 -15.29 18.08 -4.93
CA LEU A 245 -16.29 18.19 -3.87
C LEU A 245 -15.69 18.83 -2.64
N ARG A 246 -16.53 19.54 -1.89
CA ARG A 246 -16.26 19.83 -0.49
C ARG A 246 -16.73 18.66 0.36
N GLU A 247 -16.07 18.43 1.48
CA GLU A 247 -16.44 17.40 2.46
C GLU A 247 -17.93 17.43 2.86
N ALA A 248 -18.54 18.61 2.99
CA ALA A 248 -19.96 18.76 3.30
C ALA A 248 -20.92 18.22 2.22
N ASP A 249 -20.44 18.15 0.97
CA ASP A 249 -21.18 17.69 -0.18
C ASP A 249 -20.92 16.18 -0.46
N LEU A 250 -20.04 15.54 0.34
CA LEU A 250 -19.61 14.15 0.12
C LEU A 250 -20.58 13.13 0.74
N THR A 251 -21.18 12.31 -0.11
CA THR A 251 -22.06 11.20 0.29
C THR A 251 -21.45 9.85 -0.05
N ASP A 252 -21.86 8.80 0.68
CA ASP A 252 -21.43 7.43 0.39
C ASP A 252 -21.94 6.93 -0.98
N GLU A 253 -23.12 7.40 -1.41
CA GLU A 253 -23.63 7.12 -2.75
C GLU A 253 -22.72 7.75 -3.81
N ARG A 254 -22.25 8.98 -3.60
CA ARG A 254 -21.30 9.59 -4.53
C ARG A 254 -19.99 8.80 -4.60
N LEU A 255 -19.44 8.42 -3.45
CA LEU A 255 -18.20 7.62 -3.39
C LEU A 255 -18.34 6.23 -4.03
N SER A 256 -19.51 5.60 -3.95
CA SER A 256 -19.76 4.23 -4.46
C SER A 256 -20.31 4.18 -5.90
N SER A 257 -20.56 5.33 -6.51
CA SER A 257 -21.04 5.43 -7.90
C SER A 257 -20.09 6.17 -8.83
N GLU A 258 -19.25 7.05 -8.31
CA GLU A 258 -18.31 7.83 -9.10
C GLU A 258 -17.28 6.93 -9.81
N ARG A 259 -16.99 7.24 -11.08
CA ARG A 259 -15.95 6.57 -11.87
C ARG A 259 -14.89 7.53 -12.36
N GLU A 260 -15.21 8.81 -12.48
CA GLU A 260 -14.20 9.83 -12.79
C GLU A 260 -13.38 10.13 -11.53
N PRO A 261 -12.11 10.56 -11.67
CA PRO A 261 -11.29 10.99 -10.55
C PRO A 261 -12.03 11.98 -9.65
N LEU A 262 -12.00 11.72 -8.35
CA LEU A 262 -12.71 12.52 -7.35
C LEU A 262 -11.74 13.23 -6.42
N PHE A 263 -11.81 14.55 -6.37
CA PHE A 263 -11.03 15.42 -5.51
C PHE A 263 -11.92 15.97 -4.38
N ILE A 264 -11.57 15.68 -3.14
CA ILE A 264 -12.37 15.99 -1.96
C ILE A 264 -11.57 16.93 -1.06
N HIS A 265 -12.01 18.19 -0.98
CA HIS A 265 -11.43 19.14 -0.05
C HIS A 265 -12.06 18.98 1.34
N SER A 266 -11.25 18.55 2.31
CA SER A 266 -11.64 18.40 3.72
C SER A 266 -11.17 19.58 4.58
N GLN A 267 -11.93 19.89 5.62
CA GLN A 267 -11.55 20.87 6.64
C GLN A 267 -10.69 20.25 7.74
N ALA A 268 -10.54 18.93 7.76
CA ALA A 268 -9.71 18.23 8.73
C ALA A 268 -8.21 18.47 8.50
N ALA A 269 -7.44 18.32 9.57
CA ALA A 269 -5.99 18.47 9.52
C ALA A 269 -5.33 17.28 8.81
N HIS A 270 -4.12 17.53 8.30
CA HIS A 270 -3.28 16.56 7.61
C HIS A 270 -3.27 15.15 8.22
N ASP A 271 -3.02 15.05 9.53
CA ASP A 271 -2.88 13.77 10.22
C ASP A 271 -4.22 13.11 10.58
N GLN A 272 -5.34 13.82 10.40
CA GLN A 272 -6.68 13.32 10.69
C GLN A 272 -7.32 12.62 9.48
N LEU A 273 -6.90 12.96 8.25
CA LEU A 273 -7.53 12.41 7.04
C LEU A 273 -7.52 10.89 6.99
N PRO A 274 -6.43 10.20 7.37
CA PRO A 274 -6.46 8.74 7.41
C PRO A 274 -7.61 8.23 8.28
N GLU A 275 -7.74 8.73 9.52
CA GLU A 275 -8.74 8.23 10.49
C GLU A 275 -10.17 8.48 10.02
N LEU A 276 -10.41 9.61 9.37
CA LEU A 276 -11.74 10.00 8.92
C LEU A 276 -12.18 9.29 7.63
N TYR A 277 -11.24 8.98 6.75
CA TYR A 277 -11.58 8.59 5.38
C TYR A 277 -11.22 7.15 5.01
N PHE A 278 -10.17 6.56 5.59
CA PHE A 278 -9.65 5.28 5.11
C PHE A 278 -10.72 4.18 5.05
N ALA A 279 -11.39 3.89 6.18
CA ALA A 279 -12.45 2.87 6.21
C ALA A 279 -13.65 3.22 5.32
N ARG A 280 -14.00 4.51 5.23
CA ARG A 280 -15.14 4.99 4.42
C ARG A 280 -14.88 4.82 2.92
N LEU A 281 -13.69 5.20 2.46
CA LEU A 281 -13.26 5.07 1.07
C LEU A 281 -13.21 3.60 0.65
N LEU A 282 -12.59 2.74 1.46
CA LEU A 282 -12.55 1.31 1.18
C LEU A 282 -13.95 0.70 1.12
N ARG A 283 -14.81 0.97 2.13
CA ARG A 283 -16.20 0.45 2.13
C ARG A 283 -16.95 0.83 0.85
N THR A 284 -16.83 2.08 0.43
CA THR A 284 -17.55 2.59 -0.74
C THR A 284 -16.92 2.11 -2.06
N GLY A 285 -15.61 1.87 -2.11
CA GLY A 285 -14.93 1.21 -3.22
C GLY A 285 -15.39 -0.24 -3.41
N PHE A 286 -15.47 -1.02 -2.32
CA PHE A 286 -16.03 -2.37 -2.40
C PHE A 286 -17.51 -2.41 -2.82
N GLN A 287 -18.32 -1.47 -2.35
CA GLN A 287 -19.71 -1.33 -2.80
C GLN A 287 -19.78 -1.03 -4.30
N LEU A 288 -18.89 -0.16 -4.80
CA LEU A 288 -18.77 0.18 -6.20
C LEU A 288 -18.50 -1.06 -7.06
N TRP A 289 -17.59 -1.93 -6.61
CA TRP A 289 -17.22 -3.17 -7.29
C TRP A 289 -18.28 -4.26 -7.25
N GLN A 290 -19.04 -4.34 -6.16
CA GLN A 290 -20.15 -5.28 -6.06
C GLN A 290 -21.24 -4.97 -7.09
N ARG A 291 -21.42 -3.70 -7.48
CA ARG A 291 -22.37 -3.30 -8.54
C ARG A 291 -21.91 -3.70 -9.94
N GLU A 292 -20.64 -4.10 -10.11
CA GLU A 292 -20.06 -4.49 -11.40
C GLU A 292 -20.11 -6.00 -11.67
N ARG A 293 -20.50 -6.80 -10.66
CA ARG A 293 -20.72 -8.25 -10.78
C ARG A 293 -22.17 -8.55 -11.13
#